data_AF-A0A7Y6XGM3-F1
#
_entry.id   AF-A0A7Y6XGM3-F1
#
_cell.length_a   1.000
_cell.length_b   1.000
_cell.length_c   1.000
_cell.angle_alpha   90.00
_cell.angle_beta   90.00
_cell.angle_gamma   90.00
#
_symmetry.space_group_name_H-M   'P 1'
#
loop_
_entity.id
_entity.type
_entity.pdbx_description
1 polymer ?
#
loop_
_entity_poly.entity_id
_entity_poly.type
_entity_poly.pdbx_seq_one_letter_code
_entity_poly.pdbx_strand_id
1 'polypeptide(L)'
;MSEQPLARADVSPAVAWLRTPAAIRERCHQLLDLGLAGKLAHFRVEPSRLPVVVDTVLSVTREAYPTLDIPVHSRWRHFDAGGVQRVAELEARLKDATPQERARAKLDLAVVSVLLDAGSGPKWSYREQGGATWARSEGLAVASFRMFMDGLFSSDPDRPLRADAEALGRLSREALARGLQVSDTNPLDGLDGRLHLMHGLSRVLPRPGTLHDIVAAQGRSVRGSELLGVVLETLGPIWPGRVMVDAVNLGDVWPHSALGAVESVDALVPFHKLSQWLTYSLVEPLAEAGVRVVELDGLTGLPEYRNGGLFVDLGVLVPRDERLTQEALHPSEEPIVEWRALTVALLDRVGALVRGRLGMTAEELPLAKVLQGGTWTAGRKVAAERRPGGVPPIRVESDGTVF
;
A
#
# COMPACT_ATOMS: atom_id res chain seq x y z
N MET A 1 -33.06 3.28 5.88
CA MET A 1 -32.52 4.36 5.02
C MET A 1 -32.19 3.72 3.68
N SER A 2 -32.71 4.27 2.59
CA SER A 2 -32.67 3.66 1.25
C SER A 2 -31.23 3.41 0.79
N GLU A 3 -30.96 2.21 0.29
CA GLU A 3 -29.78 1.90 -0.52
C GLU A 3 -29.80 2.77 -1.78
N GLN A 4 -29.16 3.94 -1.72
CA GLN A 4 -28.76 4.61 -2.94
C GLN A 4 -27.53 3.86 -3.47
N PRO A 5 -27.56 3.32 -4.70
CA PRO A 5 -26.34 2.93 -5.37
C PRO A 5 -25.42 4.16 -5.35
N LEU A 6 -24.18 4.00 -4.90
CA LEU A 6 -23.15 5.03 -5.05
C LEU A 6 -23.17 5.44 -6.54
N ALA A 7 -23.70 6.63 -6.81
CA ALA A 7 -23.78 7.14 -8.17
C ALA A 7 -22.34 7.24 -8.69
N ARG A 8 -22.01 6.47 -9.74
CA ARG A 8 -20.74 6.62 -10.44
C ARG A 8 -20.64 8.08 -10.85
N ALA A 9 -19.68 8.81 -10.29
CA ALA A 9 -19.44 10.17 -10.73
C ALA A 9 -18.93 10.08 -12.17
N ASP A 10 -19.63 10.73 -13.11
CA ASP A 10 -19.12 10.90 -14.46
C ASP A 10 -17.85 11.77 -14.38
N VAL A 11 -16.69 11.10 -14.35
CA VAL A 11 -15.38 11.73 -14.40
C VAL A 11 -14.93 11.84 -15.86
N SER A 12 -14.05 12.80 -16.15
CA SER A 12 -13.52 12.92 -17.50
C SER A 12 -12.70 11.68 -17.90
N PRO A 13 -12.56 11.41 -19.21
CA PRO A 13 -11.75 10.28 -19.70
C PRO A 13 -10.30 10.29 -19.17
N ALA A 14 -9.73 11.48 -18.97
CA ALA A 14 -8.39 11.64 -18.41
C ALA A 14 -8.32 11.14 -16.95
N VAL A 15 -9.27 11.55 -16.11
CA VAL A 15 -9.37 11.10 -14.72
C VAL A 15 -9.62 9.60 -14.65
N ALA A 16 -10.52 9.09 -15.49
CA ALA A 16 -10.80 7.65 -15.56
C ALA A 16 -9.54 6.85 -15.90
N TRP A 17 -8.76 7.29 -16.88
CA TRP A 17 -7.53 6.63 -17.30
C TRP A 17 -6.45 6.68 -16.20
N LEU A 18 -6.20 7.84 -15.58
CA LEU A 18 -5.22 8.02 -14.50
C LEU A 18 -5.52 7.19 -13.24
N ARG A 19 -6.75 6.67 -13.10
CA ARG A 19 -7.17 5.74 -12.04
C ARG A 19 -6.98 4.26 -12.40
N THR A 20 -6.30 3.94 -13.50
CA THR A 20 -6.05 2.55 -13.92
C THR A 20 -4.62 2.09 -13.64
N PRO A 21 -4.40 0.80 -13.34
CA PRO A 21 -3.05 0.22 -13.33
C PRO A 21 -2.33 0.34 -14.68
N ALA A 22 -3.07 0.41 -15.78
CA ALA A 22 -2.52 0.58 -17.12
C ALA A 22 -1.82 1.94 -17.26
N ALA A 23 -2.45 3.03 -16.79
CA ALA A 23 -1.82 4.36 -16.78
C ALA A 23 -0.57 4.40 -15.91
N ILE A 24 -0.59 3.75 -14.74
CA ILE A 24 0.58 3.60 -13.86
C ILE A 24 1.73 2.96 -14.64
N ARG A 25 1.48 1.79 -15.24
CA ARG A 25 2.50 1.09 -16.03
C ARG A 25 3.00 1.90 -17.20
N GLU A 26 2.11 2.46 -18.00
CA GLU A 26 2.48 3.22 -19.20
C GLU A 26 3.45 4.35 -18.84
N ARG A 27 3.09 5.19 -17.86
CA ARG A 27 3.93 6.33 -17.44
C ARG A 27 5.23 5.88 -16.80
N CYS A 28 5.20 4.83 -15.98
CA CYS A 28 6.40 4.31 -15.33
C CYS A 28 7.39 3.66 -16.33
N HIS A 29 6.90 2.90 -17.31
CA HIS A 29 7.74 2.30 -18.34
C HIS A 29 8.28 3.34 -19.32
N GLN A 30 7.53 4.39 -19.66
CA GLN A 30 8.04 5.53 -20.42
C GLN A 30 9.25 6.18 -19.73
N LEU A 31 9.18 6.40 -18.41
CA LEU A 31 10.32 6.93 -17.64
C LEU A 31 11.49 5.93 -17.59
N LEU A 32 11.23 4.62 -17.46
CA LEU A 32 12.29 3.62 -17.52
C LEU A 32 13.00 3.61 -18.89
N ASP A 33 12.27 3.74 -20.00
CA ASP A 33 12.85 3.80 -21.33
C ASP A 33 13.72 5.05 -21.52
N LEU A 34 13.29 6.20 -20.99
CA LEU A 34 14.11 7.42 -20.94
C LEU A 34 15.37 7.21 -20.07
N GLY A 35 15.23 6.51 -18.94
CA GLY A 35 16.33 6.18 -18.04
C GLY A 35 17.38 5.28 -18.67
N LEU A 36 16.93 4.25 -19.41
CA LEU A 36 17.80 3.36 -20.18
C LEU A 36 18.50 4.08 -21.34
N ALA A 37 17.87 5.12 -21.90
CA ALA A 37 18.48 6.00 -22.89
C ALA A 37 19.39 7.09 -22.28
N GLY A 38 19.55 7.13 -20.94
CA GLY A 38 20.38 8.10 -20.24
C GLY A 38 19.80 9.52 -20.21
N LYS A 39 18.50 9.69 -20.46
CA LYS A 39 17.82 11.00 -20.61
C LYS A 39 17.19 11.54 -19.32
N LEU A 40 17.21 10.77 -18.24
CA LEU A 40 16.67 11.18 -16.94
C LEU A 40 17.64 12.05 -16.15
N ALA A 41 17.06 12.99 -15.39
CA ALA A 41 17.80 14.03 -14.70
C ALA A 41 18.32 13.60 -13.32
N HIS A 42 17.62 12.67 -12.64
CA HIS A 42 17.90 12.37 -11.23
C HIS A 42 18.57 11.00 -11.02
N PHE A 43 18.30 10.03 -11.88
CA PHE A 43 18.87 8.69 -11.79
C PHE A 43 19.51 8.26 -13.11
N ARG A 44 20.66 7.60 -13.00
CA ARG A 44 21.19 6.74 -14.06
C ARG A 44 20.69 5.32 -13.80
N VAL A 45 20.13 4.69 -14.84
CA VAL A 45 19.69 3.29 -14.78
C VAL A 45 20.83 2.39 -15.26
N GLU A 46 21.24 1.44 -14.43
CA GLU A 46 22.27 0.46 -14.73
C GLU A 46 21.64 -0.95 -14.88
N PRO A 47 21.17 -1.31 -16.09
CA PRO A 47 20.47 -2.57 -16.31
C PRO A 47 21.37 -3.80 -16.10
N SER A 48 22.70 -3.66 -16.22
CA SER A 48 23.64 -4.77 -16.00
C SER A 48 23.64 -5.27 -14.54
N ARG A 49 23.10 -4.48 -13.61
CA ARG A 49 22.98 -4.83 -12.18
C ARG A 49 21.68 -5.57 -11.85
N LEU A 50 20.72 -5.61 -12.78
CA LEU A 50 19.44 -6.28 -12.56
C LEU A 50 19.56 -7.78 -12.20
N PRO A 51 20.49 -8.57 -12.78
CA PRO A 51 20.69 -9.96 -12.38
C PRO A 51 21.01 -10.13 -10.89
N VAL A 52 21.78 -9.20 -10.29
CA VAL A 52 22.09 -9.22 -8.86
C VAL A 52 20.82 -9.07 -8.03
N VAL A 53 19.91 -8.18 -8.43
CA VAL A 53 18.61 -8.01 -7.75
C VAL A 53 17.79 -9.30 -7.82
N VAL A 54 17.72 -9.92 -9.00
CA VAL A 54 16.96 -11.17 -9.20
C VAL A 54 17.52 -12.30 -8.35
N ASP A 55 18.85 -12.47 -8.30
CA ASP A 55 19.48 -13.51 -7.49
C ASP A 55 19.27 -13.27 -5.99
N THR A 56 19.35 -12.02 -5.51
CA THR A 56 19.02 -11.66 -4.12
C THR A 56 17.56 -11.97 -3.80
N VAL A 57 16.64 -11.60 -4.69
CA VAL A 57 15.20 -11.86 -4.53
C VAL A 57 14.93 -13.35 -4.45
N LEU A 58 15.47 -14.15 -5.37
CA LEU A 58 15.31 -15.62 -5.36
C LEU A 58 15.87 -16.26 -4.09
N SER A 59 17.02 -15.77 -3.61
CA SER A 59 17.64 -16.25 -2.37
C SER A 59 16.72 -16.04 -1.18
N VAL A 60 16.24 -14.81 -0.99
CA VAL A 60 15.32 -14.45 0.10
C VAL A 60 13.99 -15.19 -0.02
N THR A 61 13.45 -15.33 -1.24
CA THR A 61 12.21 -16.07 -1.47
C THR A 61 12.35 -17.54 -1.08
N ARG A 62 13.43 -18.21 -1.45
CA ARG A 62 13.65 -19.62 -1.09
C ARG A 62 13.93 -19.81 0.40
N GLU A 63 14.59 -18.85 1.03
CA GLU A 63 14.84 -18.84 2.48
C GLU A 63 13.50 -18.74 3.25
N ALA A 64 12.63 -17.81 2.85
CA ALA A 64 11.36 -17.55 3.54
C ALA A 64 10.23 -18.53 3.15
N TYR A 65 10.22 -19.00 1.90
CA TYR A 65 9.17 -19.86 1.34
C TYR A 65 9.80 -21.03 0.55
N PRO A 66 10.35 -22.05 1.22
CA PRO A 66 11.03 -23.17 0.55
C PRO A 66 10.13 -23.95 -0.42
N THR A 67 8.81 -23.96 -0.18
CA THR A 67 7.80 -24.59 -1.04
C THR A 67 7.22 -23.66 -2.11
N LEU A 68 7.65 -22.39 -2.14
CA LEU A 68 7.12 -21.32 -3.00
C LEU A 68 5.62 -21.04 -2.80
N ASP A 69 5.03 -21.50 -1.70
CA ASP A 69 3.68 -21.10 -1.27
C ASP A 69 3.72 -19.72 -0.62
N ILE A 70 3.80 -18.69 -1.47
CA ILE A 70 3.96 -17.30 -1.06
C ILE A 70 2.57 -16.65 -0.99
N PRO A 71 2.17 -16.06 0.14
CA PRO A 71 0.94 -15.29 0.22
C PRO A 71 1.06 -13.97 -0.52
N VAL A 72 -0.08 -13.33 -0.80
CA VAL A 72 -0.11 -11.99 -1.40
C VAL A 72 0.51 -10.98 -0.42
N HIS A 73 1.20 -9.95 -0.93
CA HIS A 73 1.71 -8.85 -0.12
C HIS A 73 0.57 -7.98 0.42
N SER A 74 0.02 -8.39 1.57
CA SER A 74 -1.16 -7.80 2.19
C SER A 74 -0.90 -7.35 3.63
N ARG A 75 -1.81 -6.53 4.16
CA ARG A 75 -1.80 -6.11 5.58
C ARG A 75 -1.89 -7.29 6.54
N TRP A 76 -2.55 -8.38 6.14
CA TRP A 76 -2.73 -9.59 6.95
C TRP A 76 -1.41 -10.19 7.41
N ARG A 77 -0.35 -10.08 6.60
CA ARG A 77 0.98 -10.59 6.95
C ARG A 77 1.65 -9.81 8.09
N HIS A 78 1.19 -8.60 8.38
CA HIS A 78 1.73 -7.74 9.44
C HIS A 78 0.99 -7.92 10.77
N PHE A 79 -0.27 -8.37 10.77
CA PHE A 79 -1.02 -8.58 12.01
C PHE A 79 -0.39 -9.66 12.90
N ASP A 80 0.17 -10.71 12.31
CA ASP A 80 0.83 -11.80 13.04
C ASP A 80 2.34 -11.56 13.24
N ALA A 81 2.77 -10.29 13.25
CA ALA A 81 4.15 -9.94 13.56
C ALA A 81 4.62 -10.62 14.86
N GLY A 82 5.78 -11.26 14.78
CA GLY A 82 6.35 -12.06 15.87
C GLY A 82 5.84 -13.48 16.00
N GLY A 83 5.05 -13.98 15.05
CA GLY A 83 4.43 -15.32 15.14
C GLY A 83 3.25 -15.39 16.11
N VAL A 84 2.82 -14.26 16.68
CA VAL A 84 1.65 -14.17 17.54
C VAL A 84 0.39 -14.27 16.67
N GLN A 85 -0.47 -15.26 16.94
CA GLN A 85 -1.63 -15.63 16.11
C GLN A 85 -2.83 -14.68 16.30
N ARG A 86 -2.67 -13.39 16.00
CA ARG A 86 -3.71 -12.36 16.14
C ARG A 86 -4.83 -12.56 15.15
N VAL A 87 -4.54 -12.95 13.90
CA VAL A 87 -5.58 -13.25 12.92
C VAL A 87 -6.45 -14.42 13.39
N ALA A 88 -5.86 -15.46 13.97
CA ALA A 88 -6.63 -16.58 14.55
C ALA A 88 -7.53 -16.14 15.73
N GLU A 89 -7.08 -15.19 16.55
CA GLU A 89 -7.89 -14.57 17.60
C GLU A 89 -9.12 -13.86 17.03
N LEU A 90 -8.96 -13.10 15.94
CA LEU A 90 -10.06 -12.48 15.21
C LEU A 90 -11.03 -13.53 14.67
N GLU A 91 -10.53 -14.58 14.01
CA GLU A 91 -11.38 -15.66 13.49
C GLU A 91 -12.21 -16.32 14.58
N ALA A 92 -11.60 -16.60 15.75
CA ALA A 92 -12.28 -17.24 16.85
C ALA A 92 -13.45 -16.40 17.38
N ARG A 93 -13.31 -15.07 17.41
CA ARG A 93 -14.39 -14.15 17.82
C ARG A 93 -15.47 -13.97 16.75
N LEU A 94 -15.14 -14.24 15.49
CA LEU A 94 -16.06 -14.14 14.36
C LEU A 94 -16.66 -15.51 13.94
N LYS A 95 -16.41 -16.58 14.70
CA LYS A 95 -16.78 -17.96 14.33
C LYS A 95 -18.28 -18.15 14.05
N ASP A 96 -19.14 -17.41 14.75
CA ASP A 96 -20.60 -17.52 14.67
C ASP A 96 -21.19 -16.54 13.63
N ALA A 97 -20.36 -15.69 13.02
CA ALA A 97 -20.78 -14.76 11.99
C ALA A 97 -20.88 -15.46 10.61
N THR A 98 -21.80 -14.99 9.78
CA THR A 98 -21.91 -15.45 8.39
C THR A 98 -20.64 -15.13 7.60
N PRO A 99 -20.30 -15.87 6.53
CA PRO A 99 -19.14 -15.57 5.69
C PRO A 99 -19.08 -14.11 5.23
N GLN A 100 -20.23 -13.53 4.89
CA GLN A 100 -20.34 -12.13 4.46
C GLN A 100 -20.01 -11.17 5.61
N GLU A 101 -20.55 -11.38 6.81
CA GLU A 101 -20.24 -10.51 7.94
C GLU A 101 -18.78 -10.64 8.40
N ARG A 102 -18.20 -11.86 8.32
CA ARG A 102 -16.77 -12.09 8.51
C ARG A 102 -15.95 -11.25 7.54
N ALA A 103 -16.27 -11.30 6.25
CA ALA A 103 -15.59 -10.47 5.26
C ALA A 103 -15.76 -8.98 5.54
N ARG A 104 -16.97 -8.49 5.90
CA ARG A 104 -17.16 -7.07 6.26
C ARG A 104 -16.29 -6.64 7.44
N ALA A 105 -16.24 -7.42 8.51
CA ALA A 105 -15.39 -7.13 9.67
C ALA A 105 -13.90 -7.14 9.31
N LYS A 106 -13.47 -8.09 8.49
CA LYS A 106 -12.10 -8.15 7.98
C LYS A 106 -11.74 -6.95 7.09
N LEU A 107 -12.67 -6.51 6.25
CA LEU A 107 -12.51 -5.31 5.41
C LEU A 107 -12.48 -4.04 6.26
N ASP A 108 -13.32 -3.93 7.29
CA ASP A 108 -13.26 -2.84 8.27
C ASP A 108 -11.85 -2.71 8.86
N LEU A 109 -11.33 -3.83 9.39
CA LEU A 109 -9.99 -3.89 9.96
C LEU A 109 -8.92 -3.55 8.91
N ALA A 110 -8.95 -4.18 7.74
CA ALA A 110 -7.91 -4.00 6.72
C ALA A 110 -7.87 -2.55 6.21
N VAL A 111 -9.02 -1.93 5.93
CA VAL A 111 -9.08 -0.55 5.44
C VAL A 111 -8.56 0.43 6.50
N VAL A 112 -9.09 0.37 7.73
CA VAL A 112 -8.64 1.25 8.82
C VAL A 112 -7.15 1.06 9.07
N SER A 113 -6.69 -0.18 9.15
CA SER A 113 -5.30 -0.51 9.45
C SER A 113 -4.34 -0.03 8.35
N VAL A 114 -4.70 -0.17 7.07
CA VAL A 114 -3.88 0.31 5.94
C VAL A 114 -3.82 1.84 5.91
N LEU A 115 -4.93 2.54 6.15
CA LEU A 115 -4.96 4.01 6.17
C LEU A 115 -4.19 4.61 7.36
N LEU A 116 -4.05 3.87 8.46
CA LEU A 116 -3.19 4.26 9.57
C LEU A 116 -1.70 3.97 9.30
N ASP A 117 -1.36 3.27 8.21
CA ASP A 117 0.02 2.91 7.84
C ASP A 117 0.60 3.79 6.75
N ALA A 118 0.90 5.03 7.14
CA ALA A 118 1.64 5.99 6.34
C ALA A 118 3.10 6.15 6.81
N GLY A 119 3.69 5.10 7.39
CA GLY A 119 5.05 5.12 7.93
C GLY A 119 5.14 5.73 9.33
N SER A 120 5.87 5.07 10.23
CA SER A 120 5.90 5.43 11.65
C SER A 120 7.04 6.39 12.06
N GLY A 121 7.87 6.82 11.13
CA GLY A 121 9.18 7.36 11.46
C GLY A 121 10.10 6.34 12.17
N PRO A 122 11.34 6.72 12.53
CA PRO A 122 12.30 5.82 13.15
C PRO A 122 12.17 5.72 14.68
N LYS A 123 11.45 6.65 15.32
CA LYS A 123 11.37 6.75 16.80
C LYS A 123 10.17 6.02 17.39
N TRP A 124 9.04 6.01 16.68
CA TRP A 124 7.82 5.41 17.20
C TRP A 124 7.92 3.89 17.33
N SER A 125 7.35 3.37 18.41
CA SER A 125 7.11 1.94 18.60
C SER A 125 5.80 1.70 19.36
N TYR A 126 5.24 0.51 19.22
CA TYR A 126 4.05 0.04 19.92
C TYR A 126 4.42 -1.13 20.82
N ARG A 127 4.12 -1.00 22.11
CA ARG A 127 4.28 -2.09 23.08
C ARG A 127 2.95 -2.79 23.29
N GLU A 128 2.84 -4.03 22.86
CA GLU A 128 1.64 -4.81 23.12
C GLU A 128 1.57 -5.23 24.59
N GLN A 129 0.39 -5.15 25.21
CA GLN A 129 0.20 -5.53 26.61
C GLN A 129 0.58 -7.00 26.83
N GLY A 130 1.53 -7.26 27.73
CA GLY A 130 2.06 -8.60 28.00
C GLY A 130 2.88 -9.21 26.86
N GLY A 131 3.14 -8.43 25.79
CA GLY A 131 3.82 -8.88 24.58
C GLY A 131 5.10 -8.11 24.28
N ALA A 132 5.55 -8.24 23.04
CA ALA A 132 6.73 -7.59 22.52
C ALA A 132 6.47 -6.14 22.08
N THR A 133 7.57 -5.42 21.83
CA THR A 133 7.54 -4.08 21.21
C THR A 133 7.78 -4.20 19.71
N TRP A 134 6.95 -3.51 18.94
CA TRP A 134 6.95 -3.51 17.48
C TRP A 134 7.13 -2.09 16.95
N ALA A 135 7.77 -1.91 15.81
CA ALA A 135 7.94 -0.61 15.17
C ALA A 135 7.54 -0.69 13.69
N ARG A 136 7.58 0.45 12.98
CA ARG A 136 7.29 0.50 11.53
C ARG A 136 5.88 -0.03 11.21
N SER A 137 5.72 -0.62 10.04
CA SER A 137 4.44 -1.13 9.54
C SER A 137 3.87 -2.21 10.47
N GLU A 138 4.72 -3.09 11.00
CA GLU A 138 4.33 -4.15 11.95
C GLU A 138 3.76 -3.57 13.24
N GLY A 139 4.40 -2.56 13.82
CA GLY A 139 3.88 -1.90 15.01
C GLY A 139 2.53 -1.23 14.77
N LEU A 140 2.37 -0.54 13.63
CA LEU A 140 1.10 0.08 13.25
C LEU A 140 0.01 -0.98 12.99
N ALA A 141 0.37 -2.14 12.45
CA ALA A 141 -0.55 -3.27 12.27
C ALA A 141 -1.05 -3.79 13.62
N VAL A 142 -0.14 -4.05 14.57
CA VAL A 142 -0.51 -4.53 15.90
C VAL A 142 -1.35 -3.49 16.66
N ALA A 143 -0.97 -2.22 16.61
CA ALA A 143 -1.72 -1.14 17.26
C ALA A 143 -3.15 -1.03 16.73
N SER A 144 -3.30 -0.97 15.39
CA SER A 144 -4.62 -0.89 14.75
C SER A 144 -5.46 -2.14 14.93
N PHE A 145 -4.83 -3.32 14.94
CA PHE A 145 -5.50 -4.58 15.29
C PHE A 145 -6.09 -4.53 16.70
N ARG A 146 -5.30 -4.12 17.70
CA ARG A 146 -5.78 -4.04 19.09
C ARG A 146 -6.87 -2.98 19.26
N MET A 147 -6.69 -1.78 18.69
CA MET A 147 -7.74 -0.75 18.67
C MET A 147 -9.06 -1.27 18.07
N PHE A 148 -9.00 -2.06 16.99
CA PHE A 148 -10.17 -2.68 16.38
C PHE A 148 -10.80 -3.75 17.27
N MET A 149 -9.99 -4.64 17.85
CA MET A 149 -10.48 -5.70 18.75
C MET A 149 -11.14 -5.16 20.02
N ASP A 150 -10.68 -4.00 20.49
CA ASP A 150 -11.21 -3.26 21.64
C ASP A 150 -12.45 -2.41 21.29
N GLY A 151 -12.85 -2.37 20.02
CA GLY A 151 -14.06 -1.67 19.57
C GLY A 151 -13.90 -0.16 19.38
N LEU A 152 -12.68 0.38 19.32
CA LEU A 152 -12.45 1.83 19.17
C LEU A 152 -13.15 2.43 17.94
N PHE A 153 -13.29 1.64 16.88
CA PHE A 153 -13.84 2.07 15.60
C PHE A 153 -15.34 1.76 15.44
N SER A 154 -16.00 1.17 16.44
CA SER A 154 -17.43 0.83 16.41
C SER A 154 -18.26 1.79 17.26
N SER A 155 -19.43 2.20 16.78
CA SER A 155 -20.40 2.96 17.59
C SER A 155 -21.29 2.05 18.44
N ASP A 156 -21.30 0.75 18.15
CA ASP A 156 -22.12 -0.26 18.81
C ASP A 156 -21.25 -1.13 19.74
N PRO A 157 -21.39 -1.02 21.08
CA PRO A 157 -20.59 -1.78 22.03
C PRO A 157 -20.86 -3.29 21.99
N ASP A 158 -22.03 -3.72 21.51
CA ASP A 158 -22.37 -5.14 21.33
C ASP A 158 -21.76 -5.71 20.05
N ARG A 159 -21.25 -4.84 19.16
CA ARG A 159 -20.58 -5.20 17.89
C ARG A 159 -19.20 -4.56 17.81
N PRO A 160 -18.22 -4.95 18.66
CA PRO A 160 -16.91 -4.31 18.71
C PRO A 160 -16.04 -4.60 17.48
N LEU A 161 -16.25 -5.72 16.78
CA LEU A 161 -15.47 -6.12 15.60
C LEU A 161 -15.99 -5.46 14.32
N ARG A 162 -16.08 -4.14 14.35
CA ARG A 162 -16.62 -3.29 13.29
C ARG A 162 -15.91 -1.94 13.28
N ALA A 163 -15.79 -1.37 12.09
CA ALA A 163 -15.56 0.06 11.93
C ALA A 163 -16.81 0.70 11.30
N ASP A 164 -17.26 1.86 11.76
CA ASP A 164 -18.40 2.55 11.15
C ASP A 164 -18.26 4.07 11.12
N ALA A 165 -19.06 4.69 10.26
CA ALA A 165 -19.02 6.12 10.02
C ALA A 165 -19.21 6.95 11.29
N GLU A 166 -20.07 6.52 12.22
CA GLU A 166 -20.34 7.28 13.43
C GLU A 166 -19.10 7.30 14.35
N ALA A 167 -18.53 6.13 14.64
CA ALA A 167 -17.35 6.03 15.48
C ALA A 167 -16.10 6.61 14.83
N LEU A 168 -15.91 6.40 13.53
CA LEU A 168 -14.82 7.02 12.78
C LEU A 168 -14.97 8.55 12.75
N GLY A 169 -16.18 9.07 12.54
CA GLY A 169 -16.44 10.52 12.48
C GLY A 169 -16.27 11.24 13.81
N ARG A 170 -16.53 10.57 14.95
CA ARG A 170 -16.31 11.13 16.29
C ARG A 170 -14.93 10.81 16.89
N LEU A 171 -14.10 10.05 16.18
CA LEU A 171 -12.77 9.68 16.67
C LEU A 171 -11.98 10.95 17.00
N SER A 172 -11.47 11.05 18.23
CA SER A 172 -10.69 12.19 18.67
C SER A 172 -9.19 11.94 18.47
N ARG A 173 -8.42 13.03 18.36
CA ARG A 173 -6.97 12.97 18.30
C ARG A 173 -6.37 12.26 19.51
N GLU A 174 -6.91 12.51 20.70
CA GLU A 174 -6.46 11.91 21.96
C GLU A 174 -6.77 10.41 22.00
N ALA A 175 -7.93 9.99 21.49
CA ALA A 175 -8.28 8.58 21.43
C ALA A 175 -7.34 7.83 20.47
N LEU A 176 -7.09 8.39 19.29
CA LEU A 176 -6.15 7.83 18.32
C LEU A 176 -4.71 7.82 18.87
N ALA A 177 -4.27 8.92 19.51
CA ALA A 177 -2.96 9.01 20.16
C ALA A 177 -2.79 7.94 21.24
N ARG A 178 -3.79 7.73 22.10
CA ARG A 178 -3.75 6.68 23.14
C ARG A 178 -3.63 5.29 22.53
N GLY A 179 -4.46 4.98 21.52
CA GLY A 179 -4.43 3.68 20.86
C GLY A 179 -3.12 3.41 20.09
N LEU A 180 -2.50 4.46 19.55
CA LEU A 180 -1.18 4.41 18.92
C LEU A 180 -0.01 4.64 19.90
N GLN A 181 -0.27 4.80 21.20
CA GLN A 181 0.73 5.08 22.24
C GLN A 181 1.60 6.32 21.97
N VAL A 182 1.05 7.35 21.31
CA VAL A 182 1.78 8.57 20.96
C VAL A 182 1.97 9.44 22.20
N SER A 183 3.22 9.85 22.43
CA SER A 183 3.63 10.77 23.49
C SER A 183 4.89 11.54 23.07
N ASP A 184 5.34 12.49 23.89
CA ASP A 184 6.59 13.23 23.64
C ASP A 184 7.82 12.32 23.55
N THR A 185 7.79 11.18 24.26
CA THR A 185 8.87 10.17 24.26
C THR A 185 8.66 9.06 23.24
N ASN A 186 7.49 8.99 22.60
CA ASN A 186 7.13 8.03 21.56
C ASN A 186 6.38 8.74 20.41
N PRO A 187 7.02 9.69 19.72
CA PRO A 187 6.35 10.52 18.73
C PRO A 187 6.03 9.74 17.45
N LEU A 188 4.85 9.96 16.89
CA LEU A 188 4.43 9.44 15.59
C LEU A 188 4.12 10.60 14.64
N ASP A 189 4.89 10.70 13.56
CA ASP A 189 4.67 11.72 12.53
C ASP A 189 3.33 11.50 11.82
N GLY A 190 2.61 12.57 11.48
CA GLY A 190 1.37 12.51 10.69
C GLY A 190 0.14 11.98 11.44
N LEU A 191 0.06 12.16 12.76
CA LEU A 191 -1.12 11.75 13.55
C LEU A 191 -2.40 12.47 13.06
N ASP A 192 -2.31 13.76 12.77
CA ASP A 192 -3.46 14.55 12.33
C ASP A 192 -3.90 14.17 10.90
N GLY A 193 -2.96 13.84 10.01
CA GLY A 193 -3.26 13.30 8.68
C GLY A 193 -4.00 11.96 8.75
N ARG A 194 -3.59 11.07 9.67
CA ARG A 194 -4.30 9.80 9.92
C ARG A 194 -5.70 10.01 10.45
N LEU A 195 -5.89 10.94 11.39
CA LEU A 195 -7.20 11.30 11.91
C LEU A 195 -8.10 11.84 10.79
N HIS A 196 -7.55 12.70 9.93
CA HIS A 196 -8.26 13.23 8.77
C HIS A 196 -8.72 12.10 7.83
N LEU A 197 -7.89 11.09 7.57
CA LEU A 197 -8.29 9.92 6.77
C LEU A 197 -9.45 9.14 7.42
N MET A 198 -9.46 8.98 8.75
CA MET A 198 -10.58 8.34 9.46
C MET A 198 -11.87 9.15 9.34
N HIS A 199 -11.79 10.48 9.48
CA HIS A 199 -12.93 11.39 9.28
C HIS A 199 -13.37 11.49 7.82
N GLY A 200 -12.47 11.29 6.86
CA GLY A 200 -12.81 11.18 5.44
C GLY A 200 -13.57 9.89 5.16
N LEU A 201 -13.10 8.78 5.73
CA LEU A 201 -13.71 7.46 5.59
C LEU A 201 -15.17 7.44 6.08
N SER A 202 -15.46 8.14 7.19
CA SER A 202 -16.84 8.24 7.70
C SER A 202 -17.81 8.98 6.78
N ARG A 203 -17.30 9.77 5.84
CA ARG A 203 -18.13 10.55 4.90
C ARG A 203 -18.42 9.81 3.60
N VAL A 204 -17.55 8.85 3.23
CA VAL A 204 -17.64 8.15 1.93
C VAL A 204 -18.32 6.78 2.05
N LEU A 205 -18.31 6.17 3.24
CA LEU A 205 -18.89 4.84 3.47
C LEU A 205 -19.58 4.75 4.84
N PRO A 206 -20.71 4.03 4.97
CA PRO A 206 -21.33 3.78 6.26
C PRO A 206 -20.47 2.86 7.15
N ARG A 207 -19.71 1.95 6.51
CA ARG A 207 -18.59 1.20 7.08
C ARG A 207 -17.66 0.76 5.95
N PRO A 208 -16.35 0.59 6.19
CA PRO A 208 -15.43 0.16 5.15
C PRO A 208 -15.79 -1.21 4.54
N GLY A 209 -16.34 -2.11 5.34
CA GLY A 209 -16.84 -3.42 4.96
C GLY A 209 -17.92 -3.40 3.88
N THR A 210 -18.58 -2.27 3.64
CA THR A 210 -19.53 -2.07 2.53
C THR A 210 -18.87 -2.32 1.16
N LEU A 211 -17.54 -2.19 1.06
CA LEU A 211 -16.79 -2.57 -0.14
C LEU A 211 -17.02 -4.04 -0.54
N HIS A 212 -17.23 -4.96 0.42
CA HIS A 212 -17.62 -6.33 0.10
C HIS A 212 -18.92 -6.36 -0.71
N ASP A 213 -19.93 -5.62 -0.25
CA ASP A 213 -21.26 -5.64 -0.86
C ASP A 213 -21.25 -4.99 -2.25
N ILE A 214 -20.50 -3.89 -2.41
CA ILE A 214 -20.30 -3.21 -3.70
C ILE A 214 -19.67 -4.17 -4.73
N VAL A 215 -18.63 -4.90 -4.32
CA VAL A 215 -17.93 -5.83 -5.22
C VAL A 215 -18.77 -7.08 -5.48
N ALA A 216 -19.40 -7.66 -4.45
CA ALA A 216 -20.25 -8.83 -4.59
C ALA A 216 -21.47 -8.59 -5.48
N ALA A 217 -22.01 -7.36 -5.51
CA ALA A 217 -23.09 -6.97 -6.39
C ALA A 217 -22.69 -6.98 -7.89
N GLN A 218 -21.40 -6.89 -8.21
CA GLN A 218 -20.88 -6.97 -9.58
C GLN A 218 -20.68 -8.41 -10.06
N GLY A 219 -20.61 -9.37 -9.13
CA GLY A 219 -20.50 -10.80 -9.45
C GLY A 219 -19.68 -11.58 -8.42
N ARG A 220 -19.52 -12.88 -8.68
CA ARG A 220 -18.68 -13.79 -7.86
C ARG A 220 -17.20 -13.77 -8.23
N SER A 221 -16.83 -12.96 -9.21
CA SER A 221 -15.45 -12.78 -9.66
C SER A 221 -15.22 -11.34 -10.07
N VAL A 222 -14.06 -10.77 -9.73
CA VAL A 222 -13.65 -9.41 -10.08
C VAL A 222 -12.17 -9.40 -10.49
N ARG A 223 -11.80 -8.66 -11.52
CA ARG A 223 -10.38 -8.50 -11.87
C ARG A 223 -9.67 -7.61 -10.87
N GLY A 224 -8.39 -7.84 -10.59
CA GLY A 224 -7.62 -6.99 -9.68
C GLY A 224 -7.67 -5.50 -10.05
N SER A 225 -7.62 -5.20 -11.35
CA SER A 225 -7.76 -3.83 -11.88
C SER A 225 -9.13 -3.20 -11.63
N GLU A 226 -10.21 -3.96 -11.73
CA GLU A 226 -11.57 -3.50 -11.43
C GLU A 226 -11.74 -3.25 -9.93
N LEU A 227 -11.18 -4.13 -9.09
CA LEU A 227 -11.20 -3.96 -7.64
C LEU A 227 -10.44 -2.68 -7.22
N LEU A 228 -9.27 -2.42 -7.81
CA LEU A 228 -8.57 -1.14 -7.59
C LEU A 228 -9.43 0.05 -8.04
N GLY A 229 -10.11 -0.07 -9.19
CA GLY A 229 -11.03 0.96 -9.68
C GLY A 229 -12.12 1.29 -8.64
N VAL A 230 -12.76 0.28 -8.06
CA VAL A 230 -13.75 0.46 -6.97
C VAL A 230 -13.13 1.14 -5.76
N VAL A 231 -11.92 0.73 -5.35
CA VAL A 231 -11.20 1.35 -4.23
C VAL A 231 -10.90 2.82 -4.50
N LEU A 232 -10.39 3.16 -5.68
CA LEU A 232 -10.04 4.53 -6.06
C LEU A 232 -11.25 5.43 -6.24
N GLU A 233 -12.34 4.89 -6.77
CA GLU A 233 -13.60 5.63 -6.89
C GLU A 233 -14.19 5.94 -5.51
N THR A 234 -14.25 4.93 -4.64
CA THR A 234 -14.90 5.04 -3.33
C THR A 234 -14.07 5.86 -2.35
N LEU A 235 -12.76 5.63 -2.31
CA LEU A 235 -11.85 6.23 -1.32
C LEU A 235 -11.12 7.46 -1.87
N GLY A 236 -11.21 7.76 -3.17
CA GLY A 236 -10.60 8.96 -3.77
C GLY A 236 -10.83 10.25 -2.99
N PRO A 237 -12.05 10.55 -2.51
CA PRO A 237 -12.34 11.78 -1.78
C PRO A 237 -11.70 11.90 -0.39
N ILE A 238 -11.18 10.81 0.20
CA ILE A 238 -10.60 10.87 1.56
C ILE A 238 -9.17 11.42 1.57
N TRP A 239 -8.49 11.37 0.42
CA TRP A 239 -7.11 11.83 0.32
C TRP A 239 -7.05 13.36 0.40
N PRO A 240 -6.02 13.92 1.04
CA PRO A 240 -5.84 15.37 1.04
C PRO A 240 -5.68 15.88 -0.40
N GLY A 241 -6.17 17.08 -0.67
CA GLY A 241 -6.07 17.72 -1.98
C GLY A 241 -4.61 17.86 -2.41
N ARG A 242 -4.23 17.14 -3.48
CA ARG A 242 -2.89 17.18 -4.07
C ARG A 242 -2.99 17.77 -5.47
N VAL A 243 -2.94 16.92 -6.48
CA VAL A 243 -3.19 17.28 -7.88
C VAL A 243 -4.67 17.08 -8.20
N MET A 244 -5.28 18.07 -8.84
CA MET A 244 -6.66 18.01 -9.31
C MET A 244 -6.72 18.12 -10.83
N VAL A 245 -7.54 17.27 -11.45
CA VAL A 245 -7.93 17.37 -12.86
C VAL A 245 -9.45 17.39 -12.89
N ASP A 246 -10.04 18.36 -13.58
CA ASP A 246 -11.49 18.57 -13.63
C ASP A 246 -12.17 18.60 -12.25
N ALA A 247 -11.53 19.29 -11.29
CA ALA A 247 -11.93 19.38 -9.87
C ALA A 247 -11.96 18.04 -9.11
N VAL A 248 -11.41 16.97 -9.68
CA VAL A 248 -11.28 15.67 -9.03
C VAL A 248 -9.88 15.54 -8.42
N ASN A 249 -9.81 15.33 -7.11
CA ASN A 249 -8.56 14.97 -6.45
C ASN A 249 -8.09 13.59 -6.95
N LEU A 250 -6.86 13.55 -7.46
CA LEU A 250 -6.25 12.33 -7.97
C LEU A 250 -5.46 11.57 -6.90
N GLY A 251 -5.22 12.16 -5.73
CA GLY A 251 -4.46 11.52 -4.66
C GLY A 251 -2.98 11.38 -5.03
N ASP A 252 -2.49 10.15 -5.13
CA ASP A 252 -1.07 9.83 -5.33
C ASP A 252 -0.70 9.84 -6.82
N VAL A 253 -0.78 11.03 -7.41
CA VAL A 253 -0.45 11.34 -8.81
C VAL A 253 0.38 12.63 -8.85
N TRP A 254 1.50 12.61 -9.56
CA TRP A 254 2.47 13.69 -9.56
C TRP A 254 3.03 13.95 -10.96
N PRO A 255 3.34 15.20 -11.33
CA PRO A 255 3.90 15.50 -12.64
C PRO A 255 5.39 15.12 -12.74
N HIS A 256 5.85 14.80 -13.94
CA HIS A 256 7.26 14.62 -14.28
C HIS A 256 7.56 15.30 -15.64
N SER A 257 8.50 16.24 -15.65
CA SER A 257 8.80 17.12 -16.79
C SER A 257 9.28 16.36 -18.04
N ALA A 258 9.92 15.20 -17.85
CA ALA A 258 10.35 14.34 -18.97
C ALA A 258 9.19 13.74 -19.80
N LEU A 259 7.95 13.77 -19.30
CA LEU A 259 6.77 13.26 -20.00
C LEU A 259 5.92 14.35 -20.67
N GLY A 260 6.19 15.63 -20.36
CA GLY A 260 5.47 16.76 -20.91
C GLY A 260 5.58 18.01 -20.04
N ALA A 261 4.88 19.08 -20.43
CA ALA A 261 4.75 20.25 -19.58
C ALA A 261 4.07 19.88 -18.25
N VAL A 262 4.58 20.40 -17.12
CA VAL A 262 4.12 20.04 -15.75
C VAL A 262 2.63 20.23 -15.53
N GLU A 263 2.01 21.21 -16.21
CA GLU A 263 0.58 21.51 -16.16
C GLU A 263 -0.27 20.55 -17.03
N SER A 264 0.35 19.72 -17.86
CA SER A 264 -0.34 18.79 -18.76
C SER A 264 -0.69 17.48 -18.06
N VAL A 265 -1.84 16.93 -18.40
CA VAL A 265 -2.24 15.55 -18.05
C VAL A 265 -1.20 14.52 -18.50
N ASP A 266 -0.49 14.79 -19.60
CA ASP A 266 0.56 13.89 -20.12
C ASP A 266 1.76 13.77 -19.17
N ALA A 267 2.05 14.82 -18.40
CA ALA A 267 3.13 14.80 -17.42
C ALA A 267 2.78 14.01 -16.15
N LEU A 268 1.50 13.72 -15.92
CA LEU A 268 1.04 13.09 -14.68
C LEU A 268 1.41 11.59 -14.63
N VAL A 269 2.07 11.21 -13.54
CA VAL A 269 2.46 9.85 -13.21
C VAL A 269 1.62 9.38 -12.02
N PRO A 270 0.65 8.46 -12.23
CA PRO A 270 -0.11 7.90 -11.13
C PRO A 270 0.64 6.75 -10.46
N PHE A 271 0.51 6.64 -9.13
CA PHE A 271 1.07 5.51 -8.36
C PHE A 271 0.01 4.80 -7.52
N HIS A 272 -0.89 5.57 -6.89
CA HIS A 272 -1.97 5.03 -6.06
C HIS A 272 -1.50 3.98 -5.04
N LYS A 273 -0.28 4.14 -4.50
CA LYS A 273 0.45 3.01 -3.87
C LYS A 273 -0.32 2.42 -2.69
N LEU A 274 -0.88 3.27 -1.82
CA LEU A 274 -1.61 2.78 -0.64
C LEU A 274 -2.93 2.12 -1.03
N SER A 275 -3.65 2.67 -2.01
CA SER A 275 -4.86 2.06 -2.59
C SER A 275 -4.59 0.72 -3.26
N GLN A 276 -3.45 0.56 -3.93
CA GLN A 276 -3.02 -0.74 -4.48
C GLN A 276 -2.72 -1.75 -3.38
N TRP A 277 -2.01 -1.34 -2.33
CA TRP A 277 -1.74 -2.25 -1.21
C TRP A 277 -3.00 -2.61 -0.41
N LEU A 278 -3.93 -1.67 -0.27
CA LEU A 278 -5.26 -1.94 0.25
C LEU A 278 -5.97 -2.98 -0.61
N THR A 279 -5.97 -2.81 -1.94
CA THR A 279 -6.57 -3.75 -2.90
C THR A 279 -6.05 -5.17 -2.70
N TYR A 280 -4.74 -5.36 -2.55
CA TYR A 280 -4.16 -6.68 -2.19
C TYR A 280 -4.66 -7.21 -0.85
N SER A 281 -4.94 -6.33 0.11
CA SER A 281 -5.45 -6.68 1.45
C SER A 281 -6.93 -7.04 1.48
N LEU A 282 -7.69 -6.75 0.42
CA LEU A 282 -9.09 -7.17 0.27
C LEU A 282 -9.23 -8.57 -0.34
N VAL A 283 -8.19 -9.10 -1.00
CA VAL A 283 -8.23 -10.35 -1.76
C VAL A 283 -8.65 -11.55 -0.90
N GLU A 284 -7.94 -11.79 0.22
CA GLU A 284 -8.19 -12.94 1.08
C GLU A 284 -9.61 -12.89 1.70
N PRO A 285 -10.05 -11.78 2.33
CA PRO A 285 -11.40 -11.70 2.87
C PRO A 285 -12.53 -11.80 1.84
N LEU A 286 -12.36 -11.24 0.63
CA LEU A 286 -13.35 -11.36 -0.43
C LEU A 286 -13.49 -12.82 -0.89
N ALA A 287 -12.37 -13.52 -1.05
CA ALA A 287 -12.36 -14.92 -1.46
C ALA A 287 -13.07 -15.83 -0.45
N GLU A 288 -12.86 -15.58 0.85
CA GLU A 288 -13.55 -16.32 1.92
C GLU A 288 -15.07 -16.14 1.93
N ALA A 289 -15.56 -14.98 1.48
CA ALA A 289 -16.99 -14.73 1.29
C ALA A 289 -17.53 -15.18 -0.09
N GLY A 290 -16.71 -15.83 -0.91
CA GLY A 290 -17.10 -16.39 -2.20
C GLY A 290 -16.96 -15.44 -3.39
N VAL A 291 -16.23 -14.33 -3.24
CA VAL A 291 -15.89 -13.39 -4.33
C VAL A 291 -14.43 -13.58 -4.71
N ARG A 292 -14.17 -14.20 -5.87
CA ARG A 292 -12.81 -14.48 -6.33
C ARG A 292 -12.20 -13.23 -6.96
N VAL A 293 -11.01 -12.83 -6.51
CA VAL A 293 -10.20 -11.84 -7.23
C VAL A 293 -9.29 -12.57 -8.23
N VAL A 294 -9.42 -12.24 -9.51
CA VAL A 294 -8.65 -12.84 -10.61
C VAL A 294 -7.73 -11.81 -11.27
N GLU A 295 -6.82 -12.26 -12.14
CA GLU A 295 -5.91 -11.38 -12.91
C GLU A 295 -5.12 -10.40 -12.01
N LEU A 296 -4.58 -10.91 -10.89
CA LEU A 296 -3.84 -10.08 -9.93
C LEU A 296 -2.58 -9.42 -10.52
N ASP A 297 -1.96 -10.01 -11.55
CA ASP A 297 -0.84 -9.39 -12.27
C ASP A 297 -1.29 -8.14 -13.06
N GLY A 298 -2.60 -7.89 -13.18
CA GLY A 298 -3.16 -6.63 -13.67
C GLY A 298 -2.88 -5.43 -12.76
N LEU A 299 -2.59 -5.65 -11.47
CA LEU A 299 -2.09 -4.63 -10.52
C LEU A 299 -0.57 -4.46 -10.65
N THR A 300 0.00 -3.40 -10.07
CA THR A 300 1.42 -3.07 -10.25
C THR A 300 2.26 -3.40 -9.03
N GLY A 301 3.58 -3.25 -9.18
CA GLY A 301 4.52 -3.19 -8.07
C GLY A 301 4.24 -1.96 -7.19
N LEU A 302 4.70 -2.00 -5.93
CA LEU A 302 4.50 -0.92 -4.97
C LEU A 302 5.79 -0.09 -4.82
N PRO A 303 5.79 1.20 -5.22
CA PRO A 303 6.98 2.04 -5.17
C PRO A 303 7.18 2.66 -3.79
N GLU A 304 7.43 1.82 -2.79
CA GLU A 304 7.80 2.25 -1.44
C GLU A 304 9.30 2.06 -1.19
N TYR A 305 9.77 2.60 -0.06
CA TYR A 305 11.18 2.72 0.27
C TYR A 305 11.95 1.40 0.38
N ARG A 306 11.32 0.25 0.65
CA ARG A 306 12.00 -1.06 0.61
C ARG A 306 12.24 -1.51 -0.83
N ASN A 307 11.21 -1.54 -1.65
CA ASN A 307 11.29 -1.94 -3.05
C ASN A 307 12.17 -1.00 -3.86
N GLY A 308 11.94 0.31 -3.76
CA GLY A 308 12.76 1.29 -4.48
C GLY A 308 14.17 1.40 -3.91
N GLY A 309 14.32 1.19 -2.59
CA GLY A 309 15.62 1.15 -1.94
C GLY A 309 16.48 -0.04 -2.37
N LEU A 310 15.87 -1.19 -2.66
CA LEU A 310 16.57 -2.37 -3.19
C LEU A 310 17.33 -2.05 -4.48
N PHE A 311 16.70 -1.32 -5.40
CA PHE A 311 17.32 -0.96 -6.68
C PHE A 311 18.45 0.05 -6.52
N VAL A 312 18.34 0.97 -5.57
CA VAL A 312 19.43 1.90 -5.25
C VAL A 312 20.59 1.17 -4.58
N ASP A 313 20.30 0.33 -3.59
CA ASP A 313 21.31 -0.38 -2.82
C ASP A 313 22.08 -1.40 -3.65
N LEU A 314 21.43 -2.10 -4.57
CA LEU A 314 22.10 -3.06 -5.46
C LEU A 314 22.68 -2.41 -6.73
N GLY A 315 22.47 -1.10 -6.90
CA GLY A 315 23.12 -0.27 -7.91
C GLY A 315 22.44 -0.30 -9.28
N VAL A 316 21.18 -0.73 -9.37
CA VAL A 316 20.36 -0.59 -10.60
C VAL A 316 19.96 0.87 -10.81
N LEU A 317 19.65 1.58 -9.74
CA LEU A 317 19.36 3.02 -9.76
C LEU A 317 20.50 3.76 -9.09
N VAL A 318 21.21 4.60 -9.83
CA VAL A 318 22.32 5.40 -9.31
C VAL A 318 21.88 6.86 -9.23
N PRO A 319 21.70 7.43 -8.03
CA PRO A 319 21.42 8.85 -7.86
C PRO A 319 22.51 9.71 -8.53
N ARG A 320 22.09 10.76 -9.24
CA ARG A 320 23.00 11.74 -9.85
C ARG A 320 23.36 12.88 -8.89
N ASP A 321 22.56 13.07 -7.85
CA ASP A 321 22.77 14.03 -6.77
C ASP A 321 22.82 13.25 -5.44
N GLU A 322 23.84 13.54 -4.62
CA GLU A 322 24.03 12.92 -3.30
C GLU A 322 22.90 13.26 -2.33
N ARG A 323 22.28 14.44 -2.48
CA ARG A 323 21.14 14.90 -1.65
C ARG A 323 20.00 13.89 -1.63
N LEU A 324 19.79 13.15 -2.73
CA LEU A 324 18.74 12.12 -2.84
C LEU A 324 18.88 11.01 -1.79
N THR A 325 20.09 10.79 -1.26
CA THR A 325 20.35 9.79 -0.22
C THR A 325 20.66 10.39 1.15
N GLN A 326 20.77 11.72 1.22
CA GLN A 326 21.18 12.46 2.42
C GLN A 326 20.07 13.34 3.00
N GLU A 327 19.00 13.61 2.26
CA GLU A 327 17.88 14.45 2.69
C GLU A 327 16.59 13.61 2.72
N ALA A 328 15.58 14.10 3.45
CA ALA A 328 14.22 13.62 3.28
C ALA A 328 13.55 14.56 2.28
N LEU A 329 12.96 14.02 1.21
CA LEU A 329 12.33 14.82 0.16
C LEU A 329 10.82 14.62 0.19
N HIS A 330 10.10 15.65 -0.21
CA HIS A 330 8.64 15.60 -0.28
C HIS A 330 8.21 14.65 -1.42
N PRO A 331 7.13 13.86 -1.27
CA PRO A 331 6.66 12.94 -2.31
C PRO A 331 6.38 13.57 -3.68
N SER A 332 6.10 14.88 -3.73
CA SER A 332 5.84 15.62 -4.96
C SER A 332 7.10 16.09 -5.68
N GLU A 333 8.27 15.97 -5.07
CA GLU A 333 9.51 16.37 -5.70
C GLU A 333 9.84 15.41 -6.84
N GLU A 334 10.20 15.99 -7.99
CA GLU A 334 10.44 15.25 -9.23
C GLU A 334 11.43 14.07 -9.08
N PRO A 335 12.56 14.17 -8.33
CA PRO A 335 13.41 13.01 -8.09
C PRO A 335 12.71 11.83 -7.40
N ILE A 336 11.76 12.10 -6.49
CA ILE A 336 10.98 11.06 -5.81
C ILE A 336 9.97 10.45 -6.79
N VAL A 337 9.33 11.27 -7.63
CA VAL A 337 8.45 10.78 -8.71
C VAL A 337 9.22 9.90 -9.68
N GLU A 338 10.41 10.33 -10.13
CA GLU A 338 11.30 9.57 -11.02
C GLU A 338 11.68 8.22 -10.40
N TRP A 339 12.15 8.23 -9.15
CA TRP A 339 12.53 7.02 -8.42
C TRP A 339 11.36 6.05 -8.24
N ARG A 340 10.17 6.54 -7.89
CA ARG A 340 8.96 5.72 -7.72
C ARG A 340 8.53 5.11 -9.05
N ALA A 341 8.56 5.88 -10.14
CA ALA A 341 8.24 5.39 -11.47
C ALA A 341 9.19 4.30 -11.94
N LEU A 342 10.50 4.53 -11.80
CA LEU A 342 11.52 3.53 -12.11
C LEU A 342 11.34 2.27 -11.26
N THR A 343 10.99 2.42 -9.98
CA THR A 343 10.72 1.29 -9.09
C THR A 343 9.57 0.43 -9.60
N VAL A 344 8.43 1.01 -9.99
CA VAL A 344 7.29 0.24 -10.54
C VAL A 344 7.71 -0.56 -11.78
N ALA A 345 8.35 0.11 -12.75
CA ALA A 345 8.74 -0.53 -14.01
C ALA A 345 9.83 -1.60 -13.82
N LEU A 346 10.78 -1.39 -12.90
CA LEU A 346 11.81 -2.37 -12.57
C LEU A 346 11.24 -3.58 -11.81
N LEU A 347 10.21 -3.40 -10.97
CA LEU A 347 9.51 -4.50 -10.32
C LEU A 347 8.84 -5.43 -11.33
N ASP A 348 8.23 -4.91 -12.40
CA ASP A 348 7.69 -5.73 -13.49
C ASP A 348 8.81 -6.58 -14.15
N ARG A 349 9.99 -5.99 -14.41
CA ARG A 349 11.14 -6.72 -14.96
C ARG A 349 11.67 -7.80 -14.01
N VAL A 350 11.81 -7.48 -12.71
CA VAL A 350 12.22 -8.46 -11.69
C VAL A 350 11.20 -9.58 -11.60
N GLY A 351 9.90 -9.28 -11.58
CA GLY A 351 8.83 -10.28 -11.55
C GLY A 351 8.91 -11.25 -12.73
N ALA A 352 9.08 -10.73 -13.95
CA ALA A 352 9.26 -11.56 -15.14
C ALA A 352 10.50 -12.46 -15.07
N LEU A 353 11.65 -11.92 -14.62
CA LEU A 353 12.89 -12.69 -14.51
C LEU A 353 12.84 -13.75 -13.41
N VAL A 354 12.25 -13.42 -12.25
CA VAL A 354 12.03 -14.38 -11.14
C VAL A 354 11.15 -15.54 -11.61
N ARG A 355 10.04 -15.23 -12.27
CA ARG A 355 9.15 -16.23 -12.88
C ARG A 355 9.88 -17.14 -13.85
N GLY A 356 10.65 -16.56 -14.77
CA GLY A 356 11.46 -17.32 -15.73
C GLY A 356 12.47 -18.25 -15.06
N ARG A 357 13.10 -17.82 -13.96
CA ARG A 357 14.06 -18.63 -13.18
C ARG A 357 13.42 -19.73 -12.34
N LEU A 358 12.13 -19.59 -12.00
CA LEU A 358 11.36 -20.58 -11.25
C LEU A 358 10.49 -21.46 -12.15
N GLY A 359 10.36 -21.13 -13.44
CA GLY A 359 9.47 -21.84 -14.37
C GLY A 359 7.98 -21.62 -14.06
N MET A 360 7.62 -20.49 -13.45
CA MET A 360 6.26 -20.18 -13.02
C MET A 360 5.60 -19.15 -13.93
N THR A 361 4.28 -19.25 -14.07
CA THR A 361 3.44 -18.29 -14.80
C THR A 361 3.08 -17.07 -13.94
N ALA A 362 2.47 -16.06 -14.56
CA ALA A 362 1.95 -14.88 -13.85
C ALA A 362 0.73 -15.23 -12.97
N GLU A 363 -0.02 -16.28 -13.30
CA GLU A 363 -1.11 -16.78 -12.47
C GLU A 363 -0.61 -17.50 -11.21
N GLU A 364 0.46 -18.30 -11.31
CA GLU A 364 1.03 -19.04 -10.18
C GLU A 364 1.81 -18.12 -9.23
N LEU A 365 2.59 -17.20 -9.80
CA LEU A 365 3.43 -16.22 -9.10
C LEU A 365 3.15 -14.80 -9.61
N PRO A 366 1.97 -14.22 -9.31
CA PRO A 366 1.69 -12.83 -9.63
C PRO A 366 2.65 -11.89 -8.90
N LEU A 367 2.84 -10.70 -9.44
CA LEU A 367 3.77 -9.70 -8.90
C LEU A 367 3.58 -9.47 -7.41
N ALA A 368 2.34 -9.46 -6.92
CA ALA A 368 2.02 -9.32 -5.51
C ALA A 368 2.68 -10.36 -4.59
N LYS A 369 2.90 -11.59 -5.06
CA LYS A 369 3.64 -12.63 -4.33
C LYS A 369 5.15 -12.39 -4.40
N VAL A 370 5.67 -11.93 -5.55
CA VAL A 370 7.08 -11.52 -5.70
C VAL A 370 7.42 -10.36 -4.76
N LEU A 371 6.48 -9.46 -4.49
CA LEU A 371 6.66 -8.40 -3.49
C LEU A 371 6.82 -8.98 -2.08
N GLN A 372 5.90 -9.86 -1.65
CA GLN A 372 5.87 -10.43 -0.30
C GLN A 372 7.09 -11.30 -0.02
N GLY A 373 7.34 -12.30 -0.87
CA GLY A 373 8.42 -13.26 -0.70
C GLY A 373 9.77 -12.75 -1.18
N GLY A 374 9.81 -11.65 -1.92
CA GLY A 374 10.98 -11.24 -2.68
C GLY A 374 11.40 -9.82 -2.39
N THR A 375 10.98 -8.88 -3.24
CA THR A 375 11.60 -7.55 -3.31
C THR A 375 11.50 -6.74 -2.02
N TRP A 376 10.38 -6.82 -1.31
CA TRP A 376 10.19 -6.05 -0.07
C TRP A 376 11.09 -6.59 1.05
N THR A 377 11.15 -7.91 1.20
CA THR A 377 12.00 -8.58 2.18
C THR A 377 13.49 -8.42 1.84
N ALA A 378 13.85 -8.53 0.56
CA ALA A 378 15.19 -8.29 0.07
C ALA A 378 15.65 -6.84 0.31
N GLY A 379 14.80 -5.86 0.00
CA GLY A 379 15.09 -4.45 0.25
C GLY A 379 15.32 -4.15 1.73
N ARG A 380 14.58 -4.81 2.62
CA ARG A 380 14.79 -4.72 4.07
C ARG A 380 16.13 -5.33 4.50
N LYS A 381 16.44 -6.55 4.02
CA LYS A 381 17.67 -7.28 4.36
C LYS A 381 18.91 -6.50 3.91
N VAL A 382 18.94 -6.06 2.65
CA VAL A 382 20.05 -5.28 2.07
C VAL A 382 20.22 -3.94 2.78
N ALA A 383 19.13 -3.24 3.12
CA ALA A 383 19.22 -1.99 3.87
C ALA A 383 19.85 -2.19 5.26
N ALA A 384 19.53 -3.30 5.94
CA ALA A 384 20.10 -3.65 7.25
C ALA A 384 21.59 -4.02 7.17
N GLU A 385 22.01 -4.66 6.08
CA GLU A 385 23.43 -4.95 5.83
C GLU A 385 24.24 -3.68 5.55
N ARG A 386 23.62 -2.66 4.93
CA ARG A 386 24.31 -1.43 4.51
C ARG A 386 24.31 -0.32 5.55
N ARG A 387 23.29 -0.26 6.41
CA ARG A 387 23.07 0.88 7.32
C ARG A 387 22.57 0.42 8.69
N PRO A 388 23.10 0.97 9.79
CA PRO A 388 22.55 0.76 11.12
C PRO A 388 21.04 1.04 11.17
N GLY A 389 20.29 0.16 11.83
CA GLY A 389 18.82 0.27 11.92
C GLY A 389 18.07 -0.04 10.63
N GLY A 390 18.76 -0.45 9.55
CA GLY A 390 18.15 -0.89 8.29
C GLY A 390 17.28 0.18 7.64
N VAL A 391 17.72 1.44 7.68
CA VAL A 391 17.04 2.55 7.00
C VAL A 391 17.21 2.45 5.48
N PRO A 392 16.15 2.74 4.70
CA PRO A 392 16.25 2.76 3.24
C PRO A 392 17.20 3.88 2.75
N PRO A 393 17.79 3.75 1.56
CA PRO A 393 18.69 4.76 0.99
C PRO A 393 18.00 6.06 0.61
N ILE A 394 16.71 6.01 0.23
CA ILE A 394 15.89 7.18 -0.09
C ILE A 394 14.95 7.43 1.07
N ARG A 395 14.90 8.68 1.55
CA ARG A 395 13.99 9.12 2.61
C ARG A 395 12.92 10.03 2.02
N VAL A 396 11.68 9.69 2.30
CA VAL A 396 10.51 10.45 1.85
C VAL A 396 9.83 11.04 3.08
N GLU A 397 9.48 12.31 3.02
CA GLU A 397 8.68 12.95 4.06
C GLU A 397 7.27 12.33 4.10
N SER A 398 6.75 12.12 5.31
CA SER A 398 5.39 11.61 5.50
C SER A 398 4.56 12.56 6.35
N ASP A 399 3.41 12.96 5.81
CA ASP A 399 2.35 13.69 6.50
C ASP A 399 1.30 12.75 7.14
N GLY A 400 1.52 11.44 7.06
CA GLY A 400 0.55 10.44 7.50
C GLY A 400 -0.48 10.05 6.44
N THR A 401 -0.32 10.48 5.18
CA THR A 401 -1.26 10.19 4.08
C THR A 401 -0.59 9.75 2.78
N VAL A 402 0.76 9.72 2.71
CA VAL A 402 1.56 9.14 1.60
C VAL A 402 2.68 8.29 2.16
N PHE A 403 3.09 7.27 1.41
CA PHE A 403 4.10 6.29 1.81
C PHE A 403 5.23 6.18 0.79
#